data_AF-A0A419DCP9-F1
#
_entry.id   AF-A0A419DCP9-F1
#
_cell.length_a   1.000
_cell.length_b   1.000
_cell.length_c   1.000
_cell.angle_alpha   90.00
_cell.angle_beta   90.00
_cell.angle_gamma   90.00
#
_symmetry.space_group_name_H-M   'P 1'
#
loop_
_entity.id
_entity.type
_entity.pdbx_description
1 polymer ?
#
loop_
_entity_poly.entity_id
_entity_poly.type
_entity_poly.pdbx_seq_one_letter_code
_entity_poly.pdbx_strand_id
1 'polypeptide(L)'
;MRPVNVTIGLSPADADGICASQTTAAAAELDLSGGALSAATGIARLATAAQIVITCAADETGNTFIVTGVNGSGLPVEERITGVSASAATSVQSYREVSRIYITGATSGNVSVGVSGSTQSISVNQTATAARALTITGIMSYEAKMTGYADNGAPLPVLIYSAGDDTGDTFTIYGQDGNGVDISEAVTGANADTATSTKTFRKVYAIYDSGASTGAVYAGWASDVDGIAKSQTMAGAGYLVMNGAKCTTQPRHVSIYSSADESAFTFTVVGTDRTGARLTEDITGPTAAATAKGNKNFATVQAVYINGNAAGNITVGSADECESKPIIVDYFTSGMSVAILHSTSDSQTHRFLVTLDNLLSGERNEDTARWLEETGTATANETFSSTSVVKAVRLEITGHVRGAVDMLMNFPGYND
;
A
#
# COMPACT_ATOMS: atom_id res chain seq x y z
N MET A 1 29.75 3.07 8.12
CA MET A 1 28.90 2.21 7.25
C MET A 1 28.01 3.12 6.42
N ARG A 2 27.79 2.82 5.13
CA ARG A 2 26.84 3.61 4.29
C ARG A 2 25.42 3.45 4.85
N PRO A 3 24.56 4.49 4.78
CA PRO A 3 23.16 4.38 5.16
C PRO A 3 22.51 3.18 4.45
N VAL A 4 21.82 2.34 5.19
CA VAL A 4 21.01 1.24 4.64
C VAL A 4 19.58 1.75 4.57
N ASN A 5 19.07 1.91 3.35
CA ASN A 5 17.68 2.26 3.13
C ASN A 5 16.87 0.97 3.00
N VAL A 6 15.87 0.81 3.86
CA VAL A 6 14.86 -0.24 3.71
C VAL A 6 13.52 0.42 3.51
N THR A 7 12.99 0.26 2.32
CA THR A 7 11.66 0.72 1.90
C THR A 7 10.69 -0.44 2.05
N ILE A 8 9.62 -0.26 2.84
CA ILE A 8 8.42 -1.06 2.69
C ILE A 8 7.47 -0.24 1.82
N GLY A 9 7.30 -0.64 0.56
CA GLY A 9 6.27 -0.07 -0.30
C GLY A 9 5.11 -1.03 -0.42
N LEU A 10 4.02 -0.70 0.26
CA LEU A 10 2.70 -1.11 -0.15
C LEU A 10 2.27 -0.01 -1.11
N SER A 11 2.23 -0.25 -2.43
CA SER A 11 1.97 0.82 -3.41
C SER A 11 0.51 0.81 -3.86
N PRO A 12 -0.37 1.63 -3.26
CA PRO A 12 -1.47 2.21 -4.00
C PRO A 12 -0.96 3.10 -5.15
N ALA A 13 -1.87 3.56 -6.01
CA ALA A 13 -1.52 4.52 -7.08
C ALA A 13 -1.15 5.85 -6.45
N ASP A 14 0.01 6.38 -6.82
CA ASP A 14 0.47 7.70 -6.41
C ASP A 14 0.76 8.49 -7.69
N ALA A 15 -0.09 9.48 -8.01
CA ALA A 15 -0.11 10.19 -9.29
C ALA A 15 0.97 11.28 -9.39
N ASP A 16 1.60 11.63 -8.27
CA ASP A 16 2.68 12.60 -8.14
C ASP A 16 3.86 12.06 -7.28
N GLY A 17 3.82 10.78 -6.94
CA GLY A 17 4.83 10.13 -6.11
C GLY A 17 6.26 10.20 -6.63
N ILE A 18 6.52 10.41 -7.91
CA ILE A 18 7.88 10.54 -8.46
C ILE A 18 8.28 12.01 -8.65
N CYS A 19 7.31 12.87 -8.96
CA CYS A 19 7.51 14.25 -9.31
C CYS A 19 6.23 15.02 -9.01
N ALA A 20 6.32 15.99 -8.09
CA ALA A 20 5.24 16.94 -7.86
C ALA A 20 4.94 17.77 -9.12
N SER A 21 3.74 18.34 -9.15
CA SER A 21 3.24 19.19 -10.23
C SER A 21 4.19 20.36 -10.51
N GLN A 22 4.76 20.41 -11.72
CA GLN A 22 5.72 21.45 -12.10
C GLN A 22 5.61 21.83 -13.59
N THR A 23 6.25 22.94 -13.95
CA THR A 23 6.38 23.39 -15.34
C THR A 23 7.85 23.54 -15.69
N THR A 24 8.17 23.44 -16.98
CA THR A 24 9.51 23.70 -17.50
C THR A 24 9.45 24.81 -18.56
N ALA A 25 10.40 25.74 -18.50
CA ALA A 25 10.47 26.87 -19.45
C ALA A 25 11.14 26.50 -20.79
N ALA A 26 11.79 25.34 -20.86
CA ALA A 26 12.48 24.78 -22.02
C ALA A 26 12.71 23.29 -21.78
N ALA A 27 13.36 22.61 -22.74
CA ALA A 27 13.77 21.23 -22.57
C ALA A 27 14.65 21.06 -21.32
N ALA A 28 14.16 20.30 -20.35
CA ALA A 28 14.74 20.25 -19.01
C ALA A 28 14.49 18.90 -18.35
N GLU A 29 15.25 18.65 -17.29
CA GLU A 29 14.98 17.55 -16.37
C GLU A 29 13.88 17.97 -15.39
N LEU A 30 12.93 17.09 -15.13
CA LEU A 30 11.94 17.32 -14.09
C LEU A 30 12.59 17.19 -12.72
N ASP A 31 12.24 18.10 -11.81
CA ASP A 31 12.70 18.03 -10.44
C ASP A 31 12.02 16.87 -9.71
N LEU A 32 12.77 15.79 -9.49
CA LEU A 32 12.29 14.62 -8.76
C LEU A 32 12.30 14.86 -7.25
N SER A 33 12.95 15.91 -6.73
CA SER A 33 13.09 16.12 -5.28
C SER A 33 11.78 16.49 -4.56
N GLY A 34 10.76 16.89 -5.31
CA GLY A 34 9.41 17.16 -4.80
C GLY A 34 8.47 15.95 -4.77
N GLY A 35 8.86 14.79 -5.32
CA GLY A 35 8.06 13.57 -5.31
C GLY A 35 8.20 12.77 -4.00
N ALA A 36 7.12 12.14 -3.57
CA ALA A 36 7.06 11.38 -2.30
C ALA A 36 8.01 10.16 -2.27
N LEU A 37 8.29 9.54 -3.41
CA LEU A 37 9.11 8.33 -3.60
C LEU A 37 10.59 8.63 -3.93
N SER A 38 10.98 9.90 -4.03
CA SER A 38 12.27 10.35 -4.60
C SER A 38 13.15 11.17 -3.65
N ALA A 39 12.84 11.17 -2.35
CA ALA A 39 13.45 12.09 -1.40
C ALA A 39 14.99 11.98 -1.27
N ALA A 40 15.61 13.16 -1.21
CA ALA A 40 17.03 13.53 -0.94
C ALA A 40 18.12 13.14 -1.96
N THR A 41 17.91 12.17 -2.87
CA THR A 41 18.97 11.71 -3.80
C THR A 41 18.69 11.96 -5.28
N GLY A 42 17.49 12.46 -5.64
CA GLY A 42 17.08 12.67 -7.03
C GLY A 42 16.77 11.36 -7.78
N ILE A 43 16.54 10.26 -7.05
CA ILE A 43 16.19 8.95 -7.60
C ILE A 43 14.92 8.46 -6.91
N ALA A 44 13.87 8.16 -7.67
CA ALA A 44 12.67 7.53 -7.14
C ALA A 44 12.89 6.01 -7.02
N ARG A 45 12.62 5.42 -5.86
CA ARG A 45 12.73 3.97 -5.63
C ARG A 45 11.37 3.36 -5.36
N LEU A 46 11.01 2.37 -6.16
CA LEU A 46 9.76 1.64 -6.04
C LEU A 46 10.00 0.29 -5.37
N ALA A 47 9.13 -0.07 -4.43
CA ALA A 47 9.21 -1.38 -3.78
C ALA A 47 8.92 -2.54 -4.74
N THR A 48 8.00 -2.34 -5.68
CA THR A 48 7.72 -3.25 -6.80
C THR A 48 7.89 -2.48 -8.10
N ALA A 49 8.39 -3.16 -9.15
CA ALA A 49 8.50 -2.51 -10.44
C ALA A 49 7.11 -2.15 -10.98
N ALA A 50 6.90 -0.88 -11.33
CA ALA A 50 5.62 -0.36 -11.80
C ALA A 50 5.78 0.47 -13.07
N GLN A 51 4.71 0.64 -13.83
CA GLN A 51 4.72 1.58 -14.96
C GLN A 51 4.68 3.01 -14.42
N ILE A 52 5.30 3.91 -15.16
CA ILE A 52 5.36 5.33 -14.85
C ILE A 52 4.18 6.00 -15.51
N VAL A 53 3.47 6.85 -14.76
CA VAL A 53 2.31 7.59 -15.23
C VAL A 53 2.64 9.08 -15.22
N ILE A 54 2.58 9.71 -16.38
CA ILE A 54 2.86 11.13 -16.58
C ILE A 54 1.54 11.84 -16.82
N THR A 55 1.13 12.69 -15.89
CA THR A 55 -0.13 13.43 -15.98
C THR A 55 0.15 14.82 -16.54
N CYS A 56 -0.49 15.14 -17.68
CA CYS A 56 -0.37 16.41 -18.36
C CYS A 56 -1.62 17.24 -18.09
N ALA A 57 -1.50 18.43 -17.47
CA ALA A 57 -2.64 19.32 -17.22
C ALA A 57 -3.10 20.09 -18.48
N ALA A 58 -2.25 20.18 -19.49
CA ALA A 58 -2.53 20.82 -20.78
C ALA A 58 -2.10 19.93 -21.95
N ASP A 59 -2.10 20.48 -23.17
CA ASP A 59 -1.62 19.77 -24.36
C ASP A 59 -0.08 19.69 -24.39
N GLU A 60 0.42 18.48 -24.12
CA GLU A 60 1.83 18.14 -24.19
C GLU A 60 2.14 17.17 -25.34
N THR A 61 1.24 16.99 -26.32
CA THR A 61 1.44 16.04 -27.44
C THR A 61 2.65 16.36 -28.31
N GLY A 62 3.13 17.61 -28.30
CA GLY A 62 4.38 18.04 -28.93
C GLY A 62 5.66 17.69 -28.15
N ASN A 63 5.53 17.24 -26.91
CA ASN A 63 6.63 16.91 -26.02
C ASN A 63 6.83 15.38 -25.91
N THR A 64 8.08 14.96 -25.72
CA THR A 64 8.44 13.59 -25.38
C THR A 64 9.11 13.59 -24.01
N PHE A 65 8.66 12.68 -23.15
CA PHE A 65 9.26 12.38 -21.86
C PHE A 65 10.21 11.21 -22.01
N ILE A 66 11.45 11.37 -21.58
CA ILE A 66 12.48 10.34 -21.57
C ILE A 66 12.66 9.90 -20.13
N VAL A 67 12.21 8.70 -19.81
CA VAL A 67 12.32 8.10 -18.47
C VAL A 67 13.53 7.18 -18.47
N THR A 68 14.46 7.39 -17.55
CA THR A 68 15.65 6.55 -17.36
C THR A 68 15.64 5.97 -15.95
N GLY A 69 15.98 4.69 -15.83
CA GLY A 69 16.03 4.02 -14.54
C GLY A 69 16.49 2.57 -14.64
N VAL A 70 16.05 1.74 -13.70
CA VAL A 70 16.25 0.28 -13.69
C VAL A 70 14.91 -0.44 -13.59
N ASN A 71 14.77 -1.55 -14.28
CA ASN A 71 13.55 -2.38 -14.25
C ASN A 71 13.51 -3.34 -13.06
N GLY A 72 12.44 -4.14 -12.96
CA GLY A 72 12.25 -5.12 -11.89
C GLY A 72 13.33 -6.21 -11.80
N SER A 73 14.08 -6.45 -12.87
CA SER A 73 15.20 -7.39 -12.92
C SER A 73 16.55 -6.74 -12.58
N GLY A 74 16.56 -5.43 -12.27
CA GLY A 74 17.77 -4.67 -11.96
C GLY A 74 18.59 -4.26 -13.19
N LEU A 75 18.04 -4.39 -14.41
CA LEU A 75 18.69 -3.95 -15.64
C LEU A 75 18.35 -2.49 -15.93
N PRO A 76 19.31 -1.69 -16.43
CA PRO A 76 19.05 -0.31 -16.83
C PRO A 76 18.08 -0.25 -18.01
N VAL A 77 17.14 0.69 -17.97
CA VAL A 77 16.11 0.90 -18.97
C VAL A 77 15.93 2.39 -19.26
N GLU A 78 15.70 2.71 -20.53
CA GLU A 78 15.25 4.02 -20.98
C GLU A 78 13.99 3.84 -21.85
N GLU A 79 13.01 4.72 -21.70
CA GLU A 79 11.81 4.76 -22.53
C GLU A 79 11.44 6.18 -22.93
N ARG A 80 10.92 6.32 -24.16
CA ARG A 80 10.36 7.56 -24.69
C ARG A 80 8.84 7.46 -24.68
N ILE A 81 8.20 8.38 -23.97
CA ILE A 81 6.76 8.47 -23.79
C ILE A 81 6.30 9.79 -24.42
N THR A 82 5.43 9.70 -25.43
CA THR A 82 4.83 10.91 -26.02
C THR A 82 3.85 11.52 -25.02
N GLY A 83 3.92 12.84 -24.84
CA GLY A 83 2.96 13.56 -24.02
C GLY A 83 1.54 13.47 -24.58
N VAL A 84 0.57 13.83 -23.76
CA VAL A 84 -0.85 13.73 -24.08
C VAL A 84 -1.54 15.06 -23.79
N SER A 85 -2.77 15.22 -24.29
CA SER A 85 -3.56 16.41 -24.05
C SER A 85 -4.49 16.24 -22.86
N ALA A 86 -4.23 16.98 -21.78
CA ALA A 86 -5.07 17.02 -20.57
C ALA A 86 -5.41 15.62 -20.04
N SER A 87 -4.45 14.70 -20.07
CA SER A 87 -4.61 13.27 -19.77
C SER A 87 -3.33 12.67 -19.20
N ALA A 88 -3.30 11.36 -19.01
CA ALA A 88 -2.15 10.63 -18.53
C ALA A 88 -1.52 9.75 -19.62
N ALA A 89 -0.20 9.82 -19.77
CA ALA A 89 0.59 8.91 -20.58
C ALA A 89 1.27 7.88 -19.68
N THR A 90 1.14 6.60 -20.03
CA THR A 90 1.70 5.50 -19.23
C THR A 90 2.85 4.85 -19.98
N SER A 91 3.94 4.56 -19.28
CA SER A 91 5.06 3.80 -19.82
C SER A 91 4.65 2.37 -20.15
N VAL A 92 5.22 1.79 -21.19
CA VAL A 92 5.10 0.37 -21.52
C VAL A 92 5.94 -0.46 -20.57
N GLN A 93 7.17 -0.01 -20.26
CA GLN A 93 8.08 -0.75 -19.38
C GLN A 93 7.82 -0.43 -17.91
N SER A 94 8.13 -1.39 -17.05
CA SER A 94 8.06 -1.23 -15.60
C SER A 94 9.43 -0.87 -15.01
N TYR A 95 9.42 0.07 -14.08
CA TYR A 95 10.59 0.62 -13.41
C TYR A 95 10.56 0.25 -11.94
N ARG A 96 11.69 -0.21 -11.42
CA ARG A 96 11.95 -0.39 -9.98
C ARG A 96 12.67 0.81 -9.38
N GLU A 97 13.48 1.51 -10.17
CA GLU A 97 13.99 2.83 -9.79
C GLU A 97 13.90 3.75 -11.01
N VAL A 98 13.56 5.02 -10.80
CA VAL A 98 13.59 6.07 -11.81
C VAL A 98 14.65 7.08 -11.39
N SER A 99 15.72 7.16 -12.16
CA SER A 99 16.84 8.06 -11.88
C SER A 99 16.74 9.38 -12.62
N ARG A 100 15.91 9.46 -13.67
CA ARG A 100 15.80 10.65 -14.51
C ARG A 100 14.49 10.70 -15.28
N ILE A 101 13.90 11.88 -15.38
CA ILE A 101 12.84 12.18 -16.33
C ILE A 101 13.15 13.49 -17.05
N TYR A 102 13.27 13.43 -18.37
CA TYR A 102 13.60 14.59 -19.20
C TYR A 102 12.50 14.89 -20.21
N ILE A 103 12.08 16.14 -20.29
CA ILE A 103 11.11 16.60 -21.28
C ILE A 103 11.82 17.35 -22.42
N THR A 104 11.42 17.09 -23.65
CA THR A 104 12.08 17.64 -24.86
C THR A 104 11.77 19.10 -25.17
N GLY A 105 10.88 19.76 -24.43
CA GLY A 105 10.44 21.12 -24.69
C GLY A 105 9.80 21.76 -23.46
N ALA A 106 9.39 23.02 -23.60
CA ALA A 106 8.64 23.71 -22.56
C ALA A 106 7.26 23.06 -22.38
N THR A 107 6.80 22.97 -21.14
CA THR A 107 5.44 22.48 -20.85
C THR A 107 4.41 23.57 -21.11
N SER A 108 3.32 23.24 -21.80
CA SER A 108 2.14 24.10 -21.99
C SER A 108 1.28 24.23 -20.72
N GLY A 109 1.42 23.30 -19.78
CA GLY A 109 0.78 23.33 -18.47
C GLY A 109 1.54 22.48 -17.45
N ASN A 110 1.03 22.36 -16.23
CA ASN A 110 1.71 21.56 -15.23
C ASN A 110 1.79 20.08 -15.63
N VAL A 111 2.91 19.45 -15.32
CA VAL A 111 3.14 18.02 -15.44
C VAL A 111 3.49 17.45 -14.08
N SER A 112 2.89 16.33 -13.72
CA SER A 112 3.28 15.52 -12.55
C SER A 112 3.60 14.09 -13.00
N VAL A 113 4.42 13.39 -12.20
CA VAL A 113 4.79 12.01 -12.50
C VAL A 113 4.60 11.14 -11.27
N GLY A 114 3.98 9.99 -11.51
CA GLY A 114 3.64 9.02 -10.51
C GLY A 114 3.83 7.59 -11.02
N VAL A 115 3.28 6.64 -10.28
CA VAL A 115 3.35 5.22 -10.59
C VAL A 115 1.94 4.67 -10.80
N SER A 116 1.81 3.75 -11.76
CA SER A 116 0.59 2.96 -11.89
C SER A 116 0.44 2.13 -10.61
N GLY A 117 -0.57 2.42 -9.79
CA GLY A 117 -0.76 1.71 -8.53
C GLY A 117 -0.93 0.21 -8.69
N SER A 118 -0.46 -0.54 -7.69
CA SER A 118 -0.93 -1.90 -7.46
C SER A 118 -2.36 -1.85 -6.93
N THR A 119 -3.35 -1.91 -7.83
CA THR A 119 -4.80 -2.22 -7.67
C THR A 119 -5.61 -1.72 -6.45
N GLN A 120 -5.10 -0.91 -5.53
CA GLN A 120 -5.72 -0.66 -4.22
C GLN A 120 -6.25 0.78 -4.02
N SER A 121 -6.03 1.68 -4.97
CA SER A 121 -6.62 3.04 -4.95
C SER A 121 -7.82 3.14 -5.87
N ILE A 122 -8.92 3.73 -5.37
CA ILE A 122 -10.11 4.03 -6.18
C ILE A 122 -10.10 5.50 -6.62
N SER A 123 -9.78 6.45 -5.72
CA SER A 123 -9.71 7.88 -6.05
C SER A 123 -8.33 8.50 -5.79
N VAL A 124 -8.10 9.70 -6.32
CA VAL A 124 -6.96 10.56 -5.90
C VAL A 124 -7.29 11.28 -4.59
N ASN A 125 -6.27 11.82 -3.92
CA ASN A 125 -6.42 12.69 -2.76
C ASN A 125 -6.90 14.08 -3.21
N GLN A 126 -8.04 14.55 -2.70
CA GLN A 126 -8.61 15.84 -3.11
C GLN A 126 -9.46 16.47 -2.02
N THR A 127 -9.52 17.80 -2.00
CA THR A 127 -10.49 18.53 -1.17
C THR A 127 -11.71 18.88 -2.01
N ALA A 128 -12.87 18.43 -1.58
CA ALA A 128 -14.13 18.80 -2.21
C ALA A 128 -14.56 20.18 -1.74
N THR A 129 -14.66 21.14 -2.66
CA THR A 129 -15.10 22.50 -2.31
C THR A 129 -16.63 22.69 -2.37
N ALA A 130 -17.35 21.66 -2.84
CA ALA A 130 -18.81 21.56 -2.88
C ALA A 130 -19.20 20.15 -3.36
N ALA A 131 -20.46 19.75 -3.10
CA ALA A 131 -21.08 18.49 -3.55
C ALA A 131 -20.64 18.09 -4.97
N ARG A 132 -19.82 17.03 -5.11
CA ARG A 132 -19.26 16.58 -6.39
C ARG A 132 -18.86 15.10 -6.39
N ALA A 133 -18.57 14.60 -7.58
CA ALA A 133 -17.88 13.33 -7.73
C ALA A 133 -16.40 13.49 -7.36
N LEU A 134 -15.88 12.54 -6.59
CA LEU A 134 -14.45 12.37 -6.39
C LEU A 134 -13.80 11.93 -7.71
N THR A 135 -12.66 12.52 -8.05
CA THR A 135 -11.83 12.09 -9.18
C THR A 135 -11.28 10.68 -8.91
N ILE A 136 -11.75 9.71 -9.68
CA ILE A 136 -11.22 8.33 -9.70
C ILE A 136 -9.84 8.35 -10.35
N THR A 137 -8.89 7.54 -9.89
CA THR A 137 -7.47 7.56 -10.34
C THR A 137 -7.32 7.83 -11.84
N GLY A 138 -6.94 9.06 -12.19
CA GLY A 138 -6.67 9.49 -13.57
C GLY A 138 -7.88 9.78 -14.48
N ILE A 139 -9.13 9.76 -14.00
CA ILE A 139 -10.32 10.00 -14.85
C ILE A 139 -11.35 10.87 -14.12
N MET A 140 -11.70 12.00 -14.73
CA MET A 140 -12.85 12.83 -14.34
C MET A 140 -14.14 12.04 -14.60
N SER A 141 -14.72 11.41 -13.58
CA SER A 141 -15.93 10.61 -13.74
C SER A 141 -17.18 11.50 -13.71
N TYR A 142 -17.69 11.90 -14.88
CA TYR A 142 -19.15 11.95 -15.11
C TYR A 142 -19.56 12.09 -16.60
N GLU A 143 -20.47 11.20 -17.03
CA GLU A 143 -21.67 11.38 -17.90
C GLU A 143 -22.01 10.12 -18.71
N ALA A 144 -21.06 9.20 -18.91
CA ALA A 144 -21.37 7.91 -19.52
C ALA A 144 -20.60 6.82 -18.81
N LYS A 145 -21.24 5.67 -18.59
CA LYS A 145 -20.70 4.40 -18.05
C LYS A 145 -19.54 3.81 -18.90
N MET A 146 -18.79 4.66 -19.59
CA MET A 146 -17.83 4.33 -20.63
C MET A 146 -16.44 4.74 -20.19
N THR A 147 -15.60 3.71 -20.04
CA THR A 147 -14.13 3.72 -20.02
C THR A 147 -13.37 4.06 -18.74
N GLY A 148 -13.99 4.62 -17.69
CA GLY A 148 -13.32 4.82 -16.39
C GLY A 148 -13.99 4.07 -15.24
N TYR A 149 -13.34 3.04 -14.70
CA TYR A 149 -13.77 2.36 -13.48
C TYR A 149 -12.55 1.80 -12.74
N ALA A 150 -12.60 1.84 -11.41
CA ALA A 150 -11.67 1.05 -10.59
C ALA A 150 -12.19 -0.39 -10.57
N ASP A 151 -11.39 -1.37 -11.01
CA ASP A 151 -11.71 -2.79 -10.93
C ASP A 151 -10.66 -3.48 -10.05
N ASN A 152 -11.11 -4.06 -8.95
CA ASN A 152 -10.23 -4.80 -8.07
C ASN A 152 -10.10 -6.29 -8.47
N GLY A 153 -10.83 -6.74 -9.49
CA GLY A 153 -10.86 -8.14 -9.94
C GLY A 153 -11.68 -9.04 -9.03
N ALA A 154 -11.84 -8.69 -7.75
CA ALA A 154 -12.69 -9.33 -6.75
C ALA A 154 -13.54 -8.29 -5.98
N PRO A 155 -14.70 -8.68 -5.42
CA PRO A 155 -15.59 -7.77 -4.71
C PRO A 155 -15.05 -7.47 -3.31
N LEU A 156 -14.67 -6.21 -3.04
CA LEU A 156 -14.17 -5.76 -1.74
C LEU A 156 -14.97 -4.57 -1.21
N PRO A 157 -15.03 -4.38 0.12
CA PRO A 157 -15.48 -3.11 0.69
C PRO A 157 -14.64 -1.96 0.18
N VAL A 158 -15.24 -0.77 0.14
CA VAL A 158 -14.59 0.49 -0.19
C VAL A 158 -14.36 1.26 1.10
N LEU A 159 -13.14 1.73 1.30
CA LEU A 159 -12.73 2.60 2.39
C LEU A 159 -12.77 4.05 1.93
N ILE A 160 -13.33 4.93 2.74
CA ILE A 160 -13.34 6.38 2.57
C ILE A 160 -12.49 6.98 3.69
N TYR A 161 -11.43 7.69 3.32
CA TYR A 161 -10.50 8.30 4.25
C TYR A 161 -10.76 9.79 4.34
N SER A 162 -11.00 10.28 5.55
CA SER A 162 -11.25 11.68 5.85
C SER A 162 -10.08 12.25 6.64
N ALA A 163 -9.37 13.25 6.11
CA ALA A 163 -8.27 13.90 6.83
C ALA A 163 -8.74 14.87 7.93
N GLY A 164 -10.00 15.32 7.88
CA GLY A 164 -10.63 16.08 8.96
C GLY A 164 -12.05 15.61 9.22
N ASP A 165 -12.90 16.47 9.78
CA ASP A 165 -14.25 16.09 10.21
C ASP A 165 -15.27 16.14 9.08
N ASP A 166 -15.49 14.99 8.44
CA ASP A 166 -16.51 14.78 7.41
C ASP A 166 -17.71 13.98 7.94
N THR A 167 -17.91 13.89 9.26
CA THR A 167 -19.04 13.14 9.85
C THR A 167 -20.41 13.72 9.49
N GLY A 168 -20.43 14.96 9.01
CA GLY A 168 -21.62 15.61 8.44
C GLY A 168 -21.89 15.29 6.97
N ASP A 169 -20.94 14.66 6.28
CA ASP A 169 -21.02 14.36 4.85
C ASP A 169 -21.27 12.87 4.59
N THR A 170 -21.84 12.58 3.42
CA THR A 170 -22.14 11.24 2.94
C THR A 170 -21.50 11.02 1.58
N PHE A 171 -20.76 9.92 1.47
CA PHE A 171 -20.09 9.46 0.27
C PHE A 171 -20.93 8.34 -0.38
N THR A 172 -21.58 8.64 -1.50
CA THR A 172 -22.37 7.67 -2.25
C THR A 172 -21.52 6.99 -3.31
N ILE A 173 -21.22 5.72 -3.09
CA ILE A 173 -20.45 4.85 -3.98
C ILE A 173 -21.41 4.23 -4.99
N TYR A 174 -21.06 4.29 -6.28
CA TYR A 174 -21.75 3.62 -7.37
C TYR A 174 -20.79 2.65 -8.05
N GLY A 175 -21.24 1.41 -8.28
CA GLY A 175 -20.37 0.36 -8.80
C GLY A 175 -21.10 -0.91 -9.21
N GLN A 176 -20.37 -2.01 -9.34
CA GLN A 176 -20.89 -3.36 -9.53
C GLN A 176 -20.44 -4.29 -8.42
N ASP A 177 -21.30 -5.24 -8.04
CA ASP A 177 -20.95 -6.34 -7.16
C ASP A 177 -20.15 -7.45 -7.89
N GLY A 178 -19.86 -8.56 -7.22
CA GLY A 178 -19.13 -9.69 -7.80
C GLY A 178 -19.83 -10.43 -8.93
N ASN A 179 -21.15 -10.30 -9.01
CA ASN A 179 -21.98 -10.89 -10.05
C ASN A 179 -22.13 -9.95 -11.26
N GLY A 180 -21.55 -8.75 -11.19
CA GLY A 180 -21.68 -7.72 -12.22
C GLY A 180 -23.01 -6.97 -12.15
N VAL A 181 -23.74 -7.05 -11.04
CA VAL A 181 -24.97 -6.30 -10.81
C VAL A 181 -24.60 -4.90 -10.32
N ASP A 182 -25.18 -3.88 -10.93
CA ASP A 182 -24.97 -2.50 -10.51
C ASP A 182 -25.56 -2.28 -9.10
N ILE A 183 -24.76 -1.72 -8.20
CA ILE A 183 -25.14 -1.43 -6.82
C ILE A 183 -24.66 -0.03 -6.42
N SER A 184 -25.31 0.53 -5.40
CA SER A 184 -24.84 1.74 -4.73
C SER A 184 -24.94 1.63 -3.21
N GLU A 185 -24.12 2.42 -2.53
CA GLU A 185 -24.14 2.55 -1.06
C GLU A 185 -23.76 3.97 -0.65
N ALA A 186 -24.48 4.51 0.33
CA ALA A 186 -24.13 5.76 0.98
C ALA A 186 -23.37 5.46 2.27
N VAL A 187 -22.16 6.01 2.40
CA VAL A 187 -21.26 5.83 3.54
C VAL A 187 -21.05 7.19 4.19
N THR A 188 -21.38 7.34 5.47
CA THR A 188 -21.10 8.58 6.21
C THR A 188 -19.59 8.75 6.40
N GLY A 189 -19.09 9.98 6.19
CA GLY A 189 -17.68 10.32 6.42
C GLY A 189 -17.25 10.14 7.88
N ALA A 190 -15.95 10.19 8.10
CA ALA A 190 -15.36 10.02 9.43
C ALA A 190 -14.70 11.32 9.91
N ASN A 191 -14.29 11.36 11.18
CA ASN A 191 -13.54 12.48 11.73
C ASN A 191 -12.06 12.13 11.86
N ALA A 192 -11.25 12.59 10.91
CA ALA A 192 -9.82 12.30 10.84
C ALA A 192 -9.54 10.78 10.90
N ASP A 193 -10.40 9.98 10.27
CA ASP A 193 -10.42 8.53 10.34
C ASP A 193 -11.02 7.92 9.04
N THR A 194 -11.29 6.62 9.04
CA THR A 194 -11.74 5.85 7.88
C THR A 194 -13.17 5.36 8.07
N ALA A 195 -14.04 5.64 7.09
CA ALA A 195 -15.34 5.01 6.97
C ALA A 195 -15.29 3.83 6.00
N THR A 196 -15.99 2.73 6.31
CA THR A 196 -15.97 1.50 5.50
C THR A 196 -17.37 1.21 4.95
N SER A 197 -17.46 0.87 3.67
CA SER A 197 -18.72 0.41 3.08
C SER A 197 -19.12 -0.97 3.61
N THR A 198 -20.42 -1.20 3.79
CA THR A 198 -20.97 -2.49 4.22
C THR A 198 -21.09 -3.46 3.03
N LYS A 199 -21.37 -2.94 1.82
CA LYS A 199 -21.40 -3.72 0.59
C LYS A 199 -20.00 -3.89 0.03
N THR A 200 -19.81 -4.98 -0.69
CA THR A 200 -18.60 -5.22 -1.48
C THR A 200 -18.83 -4.82 -2.93
N PHE A 201 -17.87 -4.11 -3.50
CA PHE A 201 -17.85 -3.67 -4.88
C PHE A 201 -16.70 -4.38 -5.59
N ARG A 202 -16.95 -4.92 -6.78
CA ARG A 202 -15.90 -5.38 -7.69
C ARG A 202 -15.40 -4.23 -8.55
N LYS A 203 -16.33 -3.42 -9.03
CA LYS A 203 -16.05 -2.20 -9.80
C LYS A 203 -16.64 -0.99 -9.11
N VAL A 204 -15.93 0.13 -9.12
CA VAL A 204 -16.46 1.44 -8.72
C VAL A 204 -16.39 2.40 -9.90
N TYR A 205 -17.52 3.05 -10.18
CA TYR A 205 -17.75 3.97 -11.29
C TYR A 205 -17.71 5.43 -10.86
N ALA A 206 -18.19 5.70 -9.65
CA ALA A 206 -18.24 7.04 -9.10
C ALA A 206 -18.36 6.95 -7.57
N ILE A 207 -17.84 7.96 -6.90
CA ILE A 207 -18.12 8.23 -5.48
C ILE A 207 -18.50 9.71 -5.40
N TYR A 208 -19.68 10.01 -4.85
CA TYR A 208 -20.17 11.37 -4.69
C TYR A 208 -20.16 11.78 -3.24
N ASP A 209 -19.55 12.91 -2.90
CA ASP A 209 -19.80 13.55 -1.62
C ASP A 209 -21.12 14.33 -1.64
N SER A 210 -21.72 14.49 -0.47
CA SER A 210 -22.93 15.30 -0.29
C SER A 210 -22.64 16.77 0.01
N GLY A 211 -21.38 17.13 0.25
CA GLY A 211 -20.98 18.40 0.84
C GLY A 211 -19.50 18.72 0.64
N ALA A 212 -19.08 19.87 1.14
CA ALA A 212 -17.67 20.27 1.07
C ALA A 212 -16.90 19.58 2.20
N SER A 213 -15.86 18.84 1.84
CA SER A 213 -15.06 18.09 2.81
C SER A 213 -14.22 19.02 3.69
N THR A 214 -14.15 18.71 4.98
CA THR A 214 -13.27 19.38 5.95
C THR A 214 -11.88 18.75 5.86
N GLY A 215 -11.17 19.06 4.77
CA GLY A 215 -9.84 18.49 4.50
C GLY A 215 -9.82 17.60 3.27
N ALA A 216 -8.72 16.89 3.08
CA ALA A 216 -8.52 16.03 1.92
C ALA A 216 -9.24 14.68 2.13
N VAL A 217 -9.88 14.17 1.07
CA VAL A 217 -10.62 12.91 1.07
C VAL A 217 -10.21 12.05 -0.10
N TYR A 218 -10.13 10.74 0.14
CA TYR A 218 -9.93 9.75 -0.92
C TYR A 218 -10.55 8.40 -0.57
N ALA A 219 -10.69 7.54 -1.59
CA ALA A 219 -11.25 6.21 -1.47
C ALA A 219 -10.26 5.12 -1.88
N GLY A 220 -10.20 4.03 -1.12
CA GLY A 220 -9.40 2.84 -1.40
C GLY A 220 -10.24 1.57 -1.37
N TRP A 221 -9.68 0.47 -1.87
CA TRP A 221 -10.23 -0.85 -1.58
C TRP A 221 -9.82 -1.26 -0.16
N ALA A 222 -10.73 -1.85 0.61
CA ALA A 222 -10.33 -2.55 1.83
C ALA A 222 -9.38 -3.69 1.48
N SER A 223 -8.57 -4.16 2.43
CA SER A 223 -7.66 -5.29 2.20
C SER A 223 -8.39 -6.47 1.54
N ASP A 224 -7.72 -7.15 0.60
CA ASP A 224 -8.32 -8.25 -0.15
C ASP A 224 -8.60 -9.44 0.77
N VAL A 225 -9.82 -9.48 1.31
CA VAL A 225 -10.30 -10.51 2.25
C VAL A 225 -10.41 -11.88 1.60
N ASP A 226 -10.35 -11.97 0.26
CA ASP A 226 -10.51 -13.22 -0.50
C ASP A 226 -9.30 -13.60 -1.37
N GLY A 227 -8.22 -12.83 -1.28
CA GLY A 227 -7.00 -12.99 -2.08
C GLY A 227 -6.35 -14.37 -1.98
N ILE A 228 -6.61 -15.10 -0.90
CA ILE A 228 -6.06 -16.44 -0.62
C ILE A 228 -7.11 -17.54 -0.83
N ALA A 229 -8.28 -17.39 -0.22
CA ALA A 229 -9.40 -18.32 -0.36
C ALA A 229 -10.73 -17.54 -0.41
N LYS A 230 -11.54 -17.82 -1.43
CA LYS A 230 -12.88 -17.24 -1.58
C LYS A 230 -13.84 -17.77 -0.53
N SER A 231 -14.92 -17.02 -0.34
CA SER A 231 -16.02 -17.34 0.58
C SER A 231 -16.51 -18.78 0.38
N GLN A 232 -16.37 -19.61 1.40
CA GLN A 232 -16.77 -21.02 1.36
C GLN A 232 -17.20 -21.53 2.74
N THR A 233 -18.19 -22.42 2.75
CA THR A 233 -18.62 -23.15 3.95
C THR A 233 -17.72 -24.35 4.19
N MET A 234 -17.46 -24.67 5.46
CA MET A 234 -16.72 -25.86 5.89
C MET A 234 -17.60 -26.77 6.75
N ALA A 235 -17.90 -27.97 6.27
CA ALA A 235 -18.78 -28.95 6.94
C ALA A 235 -18.08 -29.77 8.05
N GLY A 236 -16.89 -29.32 8.51
CA GLY A 236 -16.03 -30.02 9.45
C GLY A 236 -14.58 -29.56 9.30
N ALA A 237 -13.71 -30.14 10.13
CA ALA A 237 -12.28 -29.85 10.05
C ALA A 237 -11.73 -30.24 8.67
N GLY A 238 -10.93 -29.35 8.06
CA GLY A 238 -10.49 -29.56 6.69
C GLY A 238 -9.74 -28.37 6.09
N TYR A 239 -9.19 -28.61 4.90
CA TYR A 239 -8.53 -27.58 4.11
C TYR A 239 -9.53 -26.74 3.33
N LEU A 240 -9.34 -25.43 3.36
CA LEU A 240 -10.04 -24.52 2.47
C LEU A 240 -9.52 -24.68 1.04
N VAL A 241 -10.39 -24.43 0.07
CA VAL A 241 -10.01 -24.33 -1.34
C VAL A 241 -9.27 -23.01 -1.56
N MET A 242 -8.02 -23.10 -2.01
CA MET A 242 -7.14 -21.97 -2.32
C MET A 242 -7.47 -21.40 -3.71
N ASN A 243 -8.61 -20.73 -3.84
CA ASN A 243 -9.15 -20.18 -5.10
C ASN A 243 -9.19 -18.64 -5.12
N GLY A 244 -8.50 -17.99 -4.18
CA GLY A 244 -8.30 -16.55 -4.16
C GLY A 244 -7.45 -16.04 -5.32
N ALA A 245 -7.59 -14.76 -5.66
CA ALA A 245 -7.00 -14.18 -6.87
C ALA A 245 -5.51 -13.81 -6.73
N LYS A 246 -4.97 -13.65 -5.51
CA LYS A 246 -3.66 -13.06 -5.26
C LYS A 246 -3.01 -13.58 -3.97
N CYS A 247 -1.99 -14.41 -4.16
CA CYS A 247 -0.94 -14.60 -3.17
C CYS A 247 0.18 -13.58 -3.49
N THR A 248 0.38 -12.55 -2.66
CA THR A 248 1.11 -11.32 -3.04
C THR A 248 2.64 -11.47 -3.12
N THR A 249 3.31 -10.57 -3.84
CA THR A 249 4.78 -10.51 -4.01
C THR A 249 5.51 -9.87 -2.82
N GLN A 250 4.80 -9.16 -1.94
CA GLN A 250 5.29 -8.66 -0.66
C GLN A 250 4.74 -9.57 0.46
N PRO A 251 5.59 -10.07 1.38
CA PRO A 251 5.14 -10.82 2.55
C PRO A 251 4.19 -9.99 3.43
N ARG A 252 3.04 -10.57 3.78
CA ARG A 252 2.01 -9.91 4.61
C ARG A 252 1.40 -10.89 5.61
N HIS A 253 0.75 -10.34 6.64
CA HIS A 253 -0.07 -11.13 7.55
C HIS A 253 -1.30 -11.70 6.82
N VAL A 254 -1.78 -12.85 7.27
CA VAL A 254 -3.02 -13.46 6.75
C VAL A 254 -4.21 -12.93 7.52
N SER A 255 -5.30 -12.63 6.82
CA SER A 255 -6.58 -12.21 7.39
C SER A 255 -7.65 -13.27 7.14
N ILE A 256 -8.54 -13.47 8.12
CA ILE A 256 -9.64 -14.42 8.07
C ILE A 256 -10.92 -13.72 8.47
N TYR A 257 -11.89 -13.68 7.56
CA TYR A 257 -13.18 -13.04 7.77
C TYR A 257 -14.32 -14.06 7.77
N SER A 258 -15.28 -13.86 8.67
CA SER A 258 -16.57 -14.57 8.67
C SER A 258 -17.68 -13.62 9.14
N SER A 259 -18.86 -13.74 8.54
CA SER A 259 -20.07 -13.07 9.04
C SER A 259 -20.62 -13.74 10.32
N ALA A 260 -20.17 -14.96 10.64
CA ALA A 260 -20.53 -15.71 11.84
C ALA A 260 -19.36 -15.73 12.84
N ASP A 261 -19.66 -16.12 14.07
CA ASP A 261 -18.63 -16.30 15.11
C ASP A 261 -17.90 -17.63 14.92
N GLU A 262 -16.61 -17.53 14.62
CA GLU A 262 -15.69 -18.65 14.43
C GLU A 262 -14.59 -18.68 15.52
N SER A 263 -14.73 -17.88 16.58
CA SER A 263 -13.71 -17.72 17.64
C SER A 263 -13.41 -19.00 18.42
N ALA A 264 -14.27 -20.02 18.30
CA ALA A 264 -14.06 -21.35 18.84
C ALA A 264 -13.09 -22.22 18.02
N PHE A 265 -12.73 -21.79 16.80
CA PHE A 265 -11.91 -22.57 15.87
C PHE A 265 -10.54 -21.95 15.65
N THR A 266 -9.61 -22.79 15.21
CA THR A 266 -8.25 -22.42 14.86
C THR A 266 -8.02 -22.72 13.39
N PHE A 267 -7.43 -21.75 12.71
CA PHE A 267 -7.02 -21.82 11.32
C PHE A 267 -5.50 -21.97 11.26
N THR A 268 -5.03 -23.14 10.84
CA THR A 268 -3.61 -23.40 10.60
C THR A 268 -3.27 -22.99 9.17
N VAL A 269 -2.49 -21.92 9.04
CA VAL A 269 -1.96 -21.40 7.79
C VAL A 269 -0.56 -21.98 7.56
N VAL A 270 -0.31 -22.52 6.38
CA VAL A 270 0.99 -23.03 5.96
C VAL A 270 1.41 -22.35 4.67
N GLY A 271 2.67 -21.95 4.60
CA GLY A 271 3.21 -21.22 3.45
C GLY A 271 4.71 -21.04 3.53
N THR A 272 5.22 -19.94 2.97
CA THR A 272 6.64 -19.58 3.05
C THR A 272 6.84 -18.14 3.47
N ASP A 273 7.97 -17.88 4.13
CA ASP A 273 8.48 -16.54 4.41
C ASP A 273 9.10 -15.89 3.16
N ARG A 274 9.65 -14.69 3.34
CA ARG A 274 10.33 -13.90 2.28
C ARG A 274 11.59 -14.54 1.71
N THR A 275 12.14 -15.54 2.40
CA THR A 275 13.33 -16.31 1.99
C THR A 275 12.96 -17.62 1.30
N GLY A 276 11.67 -17.98 1.29
CA GLY A 276 11.17 -19.25 0.79
C GLY A 276 11.20 -20.39 1.83
N ALA A 277 11.58 -20.10 3.08
CA ALA A 277 11.54 -21.09 4.14
C ALA A 277 10.10 -21.35 4.58
N ARG A 278 9.81 -22.60 5.00
CA ARG A 278 8.45 -23.00 5.36
C ARG A 278 7.99 -22.31 6.64
N LEU A 279 6.80 -21.75 6.59
CA LEU A 279 6.17 -21.02 7.67
C LEU A 279 4.82 -21.64 8.03
N THR A 280 4.51 -21.69 9.33
CA THR A 280 3.22 -22.14 9.85
C THR A 280 2.75 -21.21 10.95
N GLU A 281 1.47 -20.88 10.94
CA GLU A 281 0.81 -20.07 11.95
C GLU A 281 -0.58 -20.61 12.28
N ASP A 282 -0.92 -20.61 13.56
CA ASP A 282 -2.28 -20.90 14.03
C ASP A 282 -2.97 -19.58 14.38
N ILE A 283 -4.09 -19.30 13.71
CA ILE A 283 -4.89 -18.08 13.87
C ILE A 283 -6.23 -18.48 14.50
N THR A 284 -6.57 -17.89 15.65
CA THR A 284 -7.91 -18.04 16.23
C THR A 284 -8.94 -17.37 15.34
N GLY A 285 -10.06 -18.03 15.05
CA GLY A 285 -11.09 -17.51 14.17
C GLY A 285 -11.71 -16.18 14.61
N PRO A 286 -12.31 -15.42 13.67
CA PRO A 286 -12.95 -14.14 13.99
C PRO A 286 -14.22 -14.31 14.83
N THR A 287 -14.56 -13.28 15.60
CA THR A 287 -15.94 -13.11 16.11
C THR A 287 -16.88 -12.68 14.97
N ALA A 288 -18.19 -12.70 15.21
CA ALA A 288 -19.19 -12.43 14.17
C ALA A 288 -18.96 -11.07 13.47
N ALA A 289 -18.90 -11.10 12.14
CA ALA A 289 -18.66 -9.96 11.27
C ALA A 289 -17.32 -9.23 11.53
N ALA A 290 -16.35 -9.93 12.11
CA ALA A 290 -15.00 -9.42 12.35
C ALA A 290 -13.95 -10.13 11.48
N THR A 291 -12.72 -9.63 11.57
CA THR A 291 -11.54 -10.20 10.88
C THR A 291 -10.51 -10.61 11.94
N ALA A 292 -10.10 -11.88 11.91
CA ALA A 292 -8.94 -12.36 12.63
C ALA A 292 -7.69 -12.18 11.77
N LYS A 293 -6.56 -11.85 12.40
CA LYS A 293 -5.29 -11.60 11.71
C LYS A 293 -4.20 -12.49 12.31
N GLY A 294 -3.33 -13.00 11.44
CA GLY A 294 -2.07 -13.59 11.85
C GLY A 294 -1.05 -12.51 12.24
N ASN A 295 0.11 -12.95 12.69
CA ASN A 295 1.25 -12.13 13.09
C ASN A 295 2.49 -12.41 12.23
N LYS A 296 2.42 -13.40 11.33
CA LYS A 296 3.57 -13.80 10.50
C LYS A 296 3.44 -13.29 9.07
N ASN A 297 4.58 -12.92 8.50
CA ASN A 297 4.70 -12.44 7.13
C ASN A 297 4.79 -13.59 6.13
N PHE A 298 3.66 -13.98 5.55
CA PHE A 298 3.61 -14.97 4.48
C PHE A 298 3.93 -14.32 3.13
N ALA A 299 5.03 -14.74 2.51
CA ALA A 299 5.31 -14.45 1.10
C ALA A 299 4.48 -15.34 0.17
N THR A 300 4.28 -16.60 0.56
CA THR A 300 3.29 -17.46 -0.08
C THR A 300 2.41 -18.15 0.95
N VAL A 301 1.15 -18.39 0.63
CA VAL A 301 0.26 -19.28 1.39
C VAL A 301 -0.09 -20.47 0.51
N GLN A 302 0.17 -21.66 1.05
CA GLN A 302 0.03 -22.94 0.35
C GLN A 302 -1.18 -23.72 0.84
N ALA A 303 -1.55 -23.55 2.11
CA ALA A 303 -2.72 -24.20 2.68
C ALA A 303 -3.28 -23.40 3.86
N VAL A 304 -4.59 -23.48 4.03
CA VAL A 304 -5.31 -23.01 5.22
C VAL A 304 -6.22 -24.13 5.68
N TYR A 305 -6.10 -24.53 6.94
CA TYR A 305 -6.85 -25.64 7.53
C TYR A 305 -7.65 -25.14 8.73
N ILE A 306 -8.95 -25.42 8.78
CA ILE A 306 -9.79 -25.15 9.97
C ILE A 306 -9.93 -26.44 10.79
N ASN A 307 -9.85 -26.34 12.12
CA ASN A 307 -9.97 -27.49 13.02
C ASN A 307 -11.41 -27.90 13.39
N GLY A 308 -12.43 -27.33 12.75
CA GLY A 308 -13.83 -27.58 13.08
C GLY A 308 -14.81 -27.20 11.97
N ASN A 309 -16.10 -27.34 12.26
CA ASN A 309 -17.18 -26.96 11.35
C ASN A 309 -17.45 -25.47 11.45
N ALA A 310 -17.30 -24.74 10.34
CA ALA A 310 -17.54 -23.30 10.33
C ALA A 310 -19.02 -22.99 10.59
N ALA A 311 -19.28 -21.96 11.40
CA ALA A 311 -20.62 -21.45 11.67
C ALA A 311 -21.16 -20.61 10.49
N GLY A 312 -20.29 -20.05 9.67
CA GLY A 312 -20.58 -19.28 8.47
C GLY A 312 -19.58 -19.54 7.35
N ASN A 313 -19.68 -18.74 6.29
CA ASN A 313 -18.71 -18.81 5.20
C ASN A 313 -17.39 -18.16 5.63
N ILE A 314 -16.29 -18.85 5.38
CA ILE A 314 -14.94 -18.37 5.64
C ILE A 314 -14.36 -17.76 4.37
N THR A 315 -13.75 -16.59 4.51
CA THR A 315 -12.98 -15.92 3.47
C THR A 315 -11.58 -15.64 4.01
N VAL A 316 -10.53 -15.89 3.22
CA VAL A 316 -9.13 -15.71 3.63
C VAL A 316 -8.40 -14.81 2.66
N GLY A 317 -7.69 -13.86 3.23
CA GLY A 317 -7.00 -12.80 2.51
C GLY A 317 -5.67 -12.44 3.15
N SER A 318 -5.16 -11.29 2.75
CA SER A 318 -4.02 -10.65 3.40
C SER A 318 -4.51 -9.49 4.28
N ALA A 319 -3.78 -9.19 5.35
CA ALA A 319 -4.00 -7.99 6.15
C ALA A 319 -3.13 -6.82 5.66
N ASP A 320 -3.35 -5.65 6.24
CA ASP A 320 -2.57 -4.44 5.97
C ASP A 320 -1.27 -4.44 6.77
N GLU A 321 -1.24 -5.19 7.86
CA GLU A 321 -0.07 -5.39 8.71
C GLU A 321 1.03 -6.19 8.02
N CYS A 322 2.25 -5.68 8.14
CA CYS A 322 3.46 -6.36 7.71
C CYS A 322 4.71 -5.74 8.33
N GLU A 323 5.76 -6.54 8.45
CA GLU A 323 7.07 -6.08 8.90
C GLU A 323 8.15 -6.12 7.81
N SER A 324 9.11 -5.19 7.88
CA SER A 324 10.29 -5.19 7.01
C SER A 324 11.20 -6.37 7.34
N LYS A 325 12.13 -6.63 6.42
CA LYS A 325 13.24 -7.54 6.68
C LYS A 325 14.06 -6.95 7.83
N PRO A 326 14.43 -7.75 8.85
CA PRO A 326 15.35 -7.31 9.89
C PRO A 326 16.64 -6.74 9.32
N ILE A 327 17.03 -5.60 9.84
CA ILE A 327 18.36 -5.03 9.62
C ILE A 327 19.20 -5.40 10.83
N ILE A 328 20.24 -6.19 10.59
CA ILE A 328 21.21 -6.54 11.61
C ILE A 328 22.06 -5.32 11.89
N VAL A 329 22.25 -5.02 13.18
CA VAL A 329 23.06 -3.90 13.64
C VAL A 329 24.34 -4.40 14.28
N ASP A 330 25.31 -3.50 14.45
CA ASP A 330 26.56 -3.85 15.14
C ASP A 330 26.30 -4.12 16.63
N TYR A 331 26.17 -5.40 16.96
CA TYR A 331 25.87 -5.89 18.30
C TYR A 331 27.06 -5.84 19.26
N PHE A 332 28.23 -5.36 18.83
CA PHE A 332 29.38 -5.10 19.71
C PHE A 332 29.42 -3.67 20.25
N THR A 333 28.60 -2.77 19.69
CA THR A 333 28.56 -1.36 20.09
C THR A 333 27.29 -1.05 20.88
N SER A 334 27.44 -0.36 22.02
CA SER A 334 26.31 0.24 22.73
C SER A 334 26.02 1.61 22.12
N GLY A 335 24.74 1.92 21.90
CA GLY A 335 24.33 3.17 21.28
C GLY A 335 23.99 2.99 19.82
N MET A 336 22.70 3.03 19.51
CA MET A 336 22.21 3.13 18.14
C MET A 336 21.19 4.26 18.01
N SER A 337 21.10 4.84 16.81
CA SER A 337 19.96 5.68 16.44
C SER A 337 19.39 5.18 15.11
N VAL A 338 18.08 5.06 15.05
CA VAL A 338 17.35 4.78 13.82
C VAL A 338 16.30 5.85 13.66
N ALA A 339 16.20 6.43 12.48
CA ALA A 339 15.15 7.35 12.14
C ALA A 339 14.23 6.70 11.11
N ILE A 340 12.93 6.89 11.27
CA ILE A 340 11.98 6.71 10.19
C ILE A 340 11.77 8.08 9.59
N LEU A 341 12.03 8.17 8.29
CA LEU A 341 11.61 9.32 7.50
C LEU A 341 10.37 8.86 6.73
N HIS A 342 9.21 9.29 7.20
CA HIS A 342 7.98 9.15 6.47
C HIS A 342 8.06 9.92 5.16
N SER A 343 7.76 9.20 4.07
CA SER A 343 7.21 9.81 2.87
C SER A 343 5.88 10.43 3.28
N THR A 344 5.67 11.70 2.94
CA THR A 344 4.64 12.61 3.47
C THR A 344 3.20 12.30 3.07
N SER A 345 2.75 11.04 3.14
CA SER A 345 1.37 10.64 2.86
C SER A 345 0.66 10.18 4.13
N ASP A 346 -0.38 10.92 4.49
CA ASP A 346 -1.22 10.78 5.68
C ASP A 346 -1.82 9.38 5.89
N SER A 347 -1.94 9.00 7.17
CA SER A 347 -2.74 7.90 7.74
C SER A 347 -2.15 6.47 7.77
N GLN A 348 -0.86 6.24 7.52
CA GLN A 348 -0.23 4.96 7.88
C GLN A 348 0.23 4.95 9.34
N THR A 349 -0.05 3.85 10.03
CA THR A 349 0.44 3.63 11.39
C THR A 349 1.61 2.66 11.39
N HIS A 350 2.67 3.00 12.11
CA HIS A 350 3.90 2.22 12.16
C HIS A 350 4.54 2.26 13.54
N ARG A 351 5.55 1.41 13.77
CA ARG A 351 6.45 1.49 14.93
C ARG A 351 7.76 0.73 14.70
N PHE A 352 8.69 0.94 15.62
CA PHE A 352 9.95 0.19 15.67
C PHE A 352 9.83 -1.09 16.49
N LEU A 353 10.34 -2.18 15.93
CA LEU A 353 10.58 -3.41 16.65
C LEU A 353 12.08 -3.67 16.70
N VAL A 354 12.59 -4.01 17.89
CA VAL A 354 13.99 -4.43 18.07
C VAL A 354 14.07 -5.83 18.63
N THR A 355 15.20 -6.48 18.47
CA THR A 355 15.46 -7.76 19.14
C THR A 355 16.87 -7.80 19.72
N LEU A 356 16.98 -8.48 20.86
CA LEU A 356 18.24 -8.85 21.50
C LEU A 356 18.74 -10.22 21.01
N ASP A 357 17.94 -10.93 20.22
CA ASP A 357 18.26 -12.24 19.69
C ASP A 357 19.24 -12.12 18.51
N ASN A 358 20.21 -13.03 18.44
CA ASN A 358 21.18 -13.02 17.36
C ASN A 358 20.61 -13.72 16.12
N LEU A 359 20.09 -12.96 15.17
CA LEU A 359 19.56 -13.50 13.92
C LEU A 359 20.66 -14.09 13.00
N LEU A 360 21.94 -13.82 13.26
CA LEU A 360 23.06 -14.41 12.50
C LEU A 360 23.50 -15.77 13.06
N SER A 361 23.08 -16.17 14.27
CA SER A 361 23.50 -17.46 14.83
C SER A 361 22.84 -18.65 14.13
N GLY A 362 21.78 -18.42 13.38
CA GLY A 362 20.93 -19.47 12.80
C GLY A 362 20.02 -20.17 13.82
N GLU A 363 20.15 -19.85 15.11
CA GLU A 363 19.28 -20.42 16.17
C GLU A 363 17.89 -19.79 16.17
N ARG A 364 17.79 -18.54 15.69
CA ARG A 364 16.54 -17.81 15.55
C ARG A 364 16.52 -17.07 14.21
N ASN A 365 15.32 -16.89 13.69
CA ASN A 365 15.04 -16.15 12.48
C ASN A 365 14.04 -15.01 12.78
N GLU A 366 13.61 -14.29 11.74
CA GLU A 366 12.69 -13.17 11.88
C GLU A 366 11.35 -13.55 12.54
N ASP A 367 10.91 -14.80 12.42
CA ASP A 367 9.64 -15.30 12.96
C ASP A 367 9.74 -15.91 14.36
N THR A 368 10.94 -16.27 14.82
CA THR A 368 11.20 -16.95 16.10
C THR A 368 11.98 -16.09 17.10
N ALA A 369 12.49 -14.95 16.64
CA ALA A 369 13.08 -13.94 17.50
C ALA A 369 12.03 -13.26 18.38
N ARG A 370 12.45 -12.90 19.59
CA ARG A 370 11.65 -12.09 20.50
C ARG A 370 11.81 -10.63 20.09
N TRP A 371 10.76 -10.10 19.48
CA TRP A 371 10.66 -8.68 19.13
C TRP A 371 10.11 -7.89 20.33
N LEU A 372 10.75 -6.76 20.61
CA LEU A 372 10.37 -5.80 21.63
C LEU A 372 9.81 -4.56 20.95
N GLU A 373 8.65 -4.11 21.43
CA GLU A 373 8.02 -2.86 21.03
C GLU A 373 8.68 -1.72 21.81
N GLU A 374 9.50 -0.93 21.14
CA GLU A 374 10.23 0.16 21.79
C GLU A 374 9.55 1.51 21.60
N THR A 375 8.69 1.62 20.58
CA THR A 375 7.88 2.80 20.34
C THR A 375 6.41 2.47 20.26
N GLY A 376 5.58 3.43 20.66
CA GLY A 376 4.14 3.36 20.43
C GLY A 376 3.83 3.51 18.94
N THR A 377 2.60 3.21 18.56
CA THR A 377 2.14 3.44 17.19
C THR A 377 2.24 4.93 16.83
N ALA A 378 2.95 5.23 15.74
CA ALA A 378 3.17 6.57 15.24
C ALA A 378 2.57 6.75 13.83
N THR A 379 2.26 8.00 13.49
CA THR A 379 1.73 8.42 12.18
C THR A 379 2.63 9.44 11.47
N ALA A 380 3.72 9.87 12.11
CA ALA A 380 4.69 10.85 11.61
C ALA A 380 6.13 10.37 11.85
N ASN A 381 7.12 11.08 11.29
CA ASN A 381 8.55 10.78 11.48
C ASN A 381 8.88 10.49 12.95
N GLU A 382 9.53 9.36 13.19
CA GLU A 382 9.94 8.95 14.52
C GLU A 382 11.44 8.65 14.55
N THR A 383 12.10 8.98 15.65
CA THR A 383 13.48 8.56 15.90
C THR A 383 13.50 7.65 17.11
N PHE A 384 14.04 6.46 16.92
CA PHE A 384 14.38 5.55 18.00
C PHE A 384 15.87 5.68 18.35
N SER A 385 16.18 5.72 19.63
CA SER A 385 17.56 5.63 20.11
C SER A 385 17.63 4.69 21.30
N SER A 386 18.60 3.77 21.28
CA SER A 386 18.82 2.84 22.39
C SER A 386 20.23 2.98 22.92
N THR A 387 20.34 3.05 24.24
CA THR A 387 21.61 2.92 24.97
C THR A 387 21.96 1.46 25.27
N SER A 388 21.01 0.54 25.06
CA SER A 388 21.20 -0.90 25.21
C SER A 388 21.73 -1.53 23.91
N VAL A 389 22.41 -2.66 24.04
CA VAL A 389 22.85 -3.44 22.88
C VAL A 389 21.64 -4.15 22.29
N VAL A 390 21.18 -3.72 21.12
CA VAL A 390 20.24 -4.48 20.30
C VAL A 390 20.98 -5.14 19.15
N LYS A 391 20.40 -6.21 18.59
CA LYS A 391 21.06 -7.03 17.55
C LYS A 391 20.40 -6.90 16.19
N ALA A 392 19.11 -6.61 16.16
CA ALA A 392 18.43 -6.22 14.93
C ALA A 392 17.27 -5.29 15.22
N VAL A 393 16.85 -4.57 14.19
CA VAL A 393 15.72 -3.66 14.19
C VAL A 393 14.95 -3.85 12.89
N ARG A 394 13.62 -3.72 12.96
CA ARG A 394 12.72 -3.77 11.82
C ARG A 394 11.59 -2.75 11.98
N LEU A 395 10.95 -2.45 10.86
CA LEU A 395 9.78 -1.60 10.77
C LEU A 395 8.55 -2.50 10.81
N GLU A 396 7.55 -2.15 11.60
CA GLU A 396 6.20 -2.71 11.51
C GLU A 396 5.25 -1.65 10.97
N ILE A 397 4.48 -2.02 9.95
CA ILE A 397 3.26 -1.31 9.56
C ILE A 397 2.11 -1.97 10.32
N THR A 398 1.42 -1.19 11.15
CA THR A 398 0.26 -1.65 11.95
C THR A 398 -1.08 -1.30 11.30
N GLY A 399 -1.05 -0.48 10.26
CA GLY A 399 -2.22 -0.06 9.50
C GLY A 399 -1.76 0.63 8.23
N HIS A 400 -2.20 0.10 7.09
CA HIS A 400 -1.89 0.67 5.78
C HIS A 400 -3.13 1.33 5.20
N VAL A 401 -2.94 2.57 4.79
CA VAL A 401 -3.94 3.33 4.06
C VAL A 401 -3.42 3.62 2.66
N ARG A 402 -2.32 4.40 2.57
CA ARG A 402 -1.59 4.69 1.33
C ARG A 402 -0.14 5.11 1.57
N GLY A 403 0.74 4.85 0.60
CA GLY A 403 2.09 5.41 0.50
C GLY A 403 3.23 4.45 0.89
N ALA A 404 4.45 4.95 0.95
CA ALA A 404 5.62 4.18 1.38
C ALA A 404 6.12 4.65 2.75
N VAL A 405 6.76 3.75 3.50
CA VAL A 405 7.52 4.13 4.70
C VAL A 405 8.97 3.74 4.51
N ASP A 406 9.86 4.72 4.66
CA ASP A 406 11.30 4.54 4.58
C ASP A 406 11.93 4.57 5.97
N MET A 407 12.70 3.53 6.25
CA MET A 407 13.53 3.46 7.45
C MET A 407 14.98 3.85 7.09
N LEU A 408 15.51 4.85 7.78
CA LEU A 408 16.89 5.32 7.68
C LEU A 408 17.65 5.01 8.97
N MET A 409 18.71 4.21 8.88
CA MET A 409 19.59 3.96 10.02
C MET A 409 20.78 4.90 10.03
N ASN A 410 20.99 5.59 11.16
CA ASN A 410 22.15 6.46 11.36
C ASN A 410 22.93 6.05 12.61
N PHE A 411 24.14 5.54 12.44
CA PHE A 411 24.98 5.12 13.55
C PHE A 411 25.73 6.32 14.13
N PRO A 412 25.47 6.73 15.40
CA PRO A 412 26.25 7.79 16.01
C PRO A 412 27.70 7.32 16.20
N GLY A 413 28.65 7.93 15.48
CA GLY A 413 30.08 7.69 15.69
C GLY A 413 30.95 7.41 14.45
N TYR A 414 30.40 7.43 13.23
CA TYR A 414 31.20 7.41 12.00
C TYR A 414 30.96 8.69 11.21
N ASN A 415 31.68 9.75 11.59
CA ASN A 415 31.92 10.88 10.69
C ASN A 415 33.09 10.48 9.79
N ASP A 416 32.82 10.25 8.52
CA ASP A 416 33.81 10.50 7.46
C ASP A 416 33.25 11.57 6.53
#